data_AF-A0A946CTC1-F1
#
_entry.id   AF-A0A946CTC1-F1
#
_cell.length_a   1.000
_cell.length_b   1.000
_cell.length_c   1.000
_cell.angle_alpha   90.00
_cell.angle_beta   90.00
_cell.angle_gamma   90.00
#
_symmetry.space_group_name_H-M   'P 1'
#
loop_
_entity.id
_entity.type
_entity.pdbx_description
1 polymer ?
#
loop_
_entity_poly.entity_id
_entity_poly.type
_entity_poly.pdbx_seq_one_letter_code
_entity_poly.pdbx_strand_id
1 'polypeptide(L)' 'MNGPLKDVKVLELGQLIAGPFCTRVMAEFGAQVIKVESPNGGDP' A
#
# COMPACT_ATOMS: atom_id res chain seq x y z
N MET A 1 -4.11 11.35 -11.34
CA MET A 1 -3.95 11.47 -9.87
C MET A 1 -2.82 12.47 -9.63
N ASN A 2 -3.05 13.52 -8.84
CA ASN A 2 -2.04 14.53 -8.49
C ASN A 2 -1.72 14.38 -6.99
N GLY A 3 -0.44 14.48 -6.62
CA GLY A 3 0.04 14.34 -5.25
C GLY A 3 1.57 14.21 -5.23
N PRO A 4 2.24 14.39 -4.08
CA PRO A 4 3.70 14.36 -3.99
C PRO A 4 4.29 13.00 -4.39
N LEU A 5 3.50 11.92 -4.43
CA LEU A 5 3.93 10.57 -4.81
C LEU A 5 3.30 10.05 -6.11
N LYS A 6 2.75 10.93 -6.97
CA LYS A 6 1.94 10.53 -8.16
C LYS A 6 2.56 9.54 -9.15
N ASP A 7 3.89 9.45 -9.20
CA ASP A 7 4.63 8.57 -10.13
C ASP A 7 5.39 7.45 -9.39
N VAL A 8 5.08 7.24 -8.11
CA VAL A 8 5.69 6.20 -7.26
C VAL A 8 4.80 4.95 -7.26
N LYS A 9 5.42 3.78 -7.45
CA LYS A 9 4.78 2.46 -7.24
C LYS A 9 5.31 1.83 -5.97
N VAL A 10 4.41 1.33 -5.13
CA VAL A 10 4.74 0.70 -3.83
C VAL A 10 4.15 -0.70 -3.80
N LEU A 11 4.98 -1.68 -3.46
CA LEU A 11 4.53 -3.02 -3.10
C LEU A 11 4.37 -3.08 -1.58
N GLU A 12 3.16 -3.41 -1.12
CA GLU A 12 2.81 -3.52 0.30
C GLU A 12 2.76 -5.00 0.68
N LEU A 13 3.67 -5.42 1.56
CA LEU A 13 3.87 -6.82 1.96
C LEU A 13 3.64 -7.07 3.46
N GLY A 14 3.29 -6.02 4.22
CA GLY A 14 2.97 -6.07 5.64
C GLY A 14 1.57 -6.63 5.89
N GLN A 15 1.22 -6.74 7.17
CA GLN A 15 -0.10 -7.21 7.63
C GLN A 15 -0.54 -6.37 8.83
N LEU A 16 -1.79 -6.53 9.23
CA LEU A 16 -2.41 -5.85 10.36
C LEU A 16 -2.42 -4.33 10.17
N ILE A 17 -1.79 -3.57 11.06
CA ILE A 17 -2.01 -2.13 11.15
C ILE A 17 -0.83 -1.34 10.56
N ALA A 18 0.39 -1.58 11.03
CA ALA A 18 1.50 -0.66 10.75
C ALA A 18 1.85 -0.54 9.25
N GLY A 19 2.00 -1.68 8.56
CA GLY A 19 2.31 -1.72 7.12
C GLY A 19 1.17 -1.16 6.26
N PRO A 20 -0.05 -1.71 6.37
CA PRO A 20 -1.20 -1.23 5.61
C PRO A 20 -1.54 0.24 5.86
N PHE A 21 -1.40 0.73 7.11
CA PHE A 21 -1.62 2.14 7.43
C PHE A 21 -0.57 3.04 6.76
N CYS A 22 0.70 2.67 6.85
CA CYS A 22 1.80 3.45 6.27
C CYS A 22 1.61 3.65 4.77
N THR A 23 1.36 2.57 4.02
CA THR A 23 1.20 2.66 2.57
C THR A 23 -0.15 3.22 2.17
N ARG A 24 -1.20 3.10 2.99
CA ARG A 24 -2.44 3.84 2.78
C ARG A 24 -2.22 5.35 2.75
N VAL A 25 -1.42 5.90 3.67
CA VAL A 25 -1.03 7.33 3.64
C VAL A 25 -0.26 7.66 2.36
N MET A 26 0.61 6.75 1.88
CA MET A 26 1.30 6.94 0.59
C MET A 26 0.33 6.97 -0.61
N ALA A 27 -0.72 6.14 -0.59
CA ALA A 27 -1.76 6.16 -1.61
C ALA A 27 -2.54 7.49 -1.59
N GLU A 28 -2.84 8.02 -0.40
CA GLU A 28 -3.45 9.34 -0.23
C GLU A 28 -2.57 10.47 -0.79
N PHE A 29 -1.25 10.28 -0.77
CA PHE A 29 -0.26 11.17 -1.40
C PHE A 29 -0.05 10.92 -2.90
N GLY A 30 -0.83 10.01 -3.50
CA GLY A 30 -0.88 9.76 -4.94
C GLY A 30 -0.08 8.56 -5.42
N ALA A 31 0.56 7.79 -4.54
CA ALA A 31 1.28 6.58 -4.95
C ALA A 31 0.33 5.51 -5.48
N GLN A 32 0.79 4.73 -6.46
CA GLN A 32 0.15 3.47 -6.83
C GLN A 32 0.60 2.37 -5.87
N VAL A 33 -0.23 2.05 -4.89
CA VAL A 33 0.05 1.00 -3.90
C VAL A 33 -0.60 -0.31 -4.32
N ILE A 34 0.18 -1.38 -4.37
CA ILE A 34 -0.26 -2.74 -4.68
C ILE A 34 -0.03 -3.60 -3.44
N LYS A 35 -1.11 -4.03 -2.80
CA LYS A 35 -1.06 -5.01 -1.72
C LYS A 35 -0.79 -6.39 -2.29
N VAL A 36 0.21 -7.07 -1.74
CA VAL A 36 0.49 -8.47 -2.03
C VAL A 36 0.10 -9.28 -0.81
N GLU A 37 -0.80 -10.22 -1.01
CA GLU A 37 -1.31 -11.10 0.04
C GLU A 37 -0.94 -12.55 -0.24
N SER A 38 -0.99 -13.39 0.80
CA SER A 38 -0.76 -14.82 0.63
C SER A 38 -1.91 -15.45 -0.17
N PRO A 39 -1.61 -16.33 -1.14
CA PRO A 39 -2.65 -16.98 -1.95
C PRO A 39 -3.51 -17.96 -1.14
N ASN A 40 -3.06 -18.37 0.03
CA ASN A 40 -3.74 -19.34 0.90
C ASN A 40 -4.53 -18.67 2.04
N GLY A 41 -4.70 -17.34 1.97
CA GLY A 41 -5.31 -16.51 3.01
C GLY A 41 -4.51 -15.20 3.17
N GLY A 42 -5.22 -14.07 3.16
CA GLY A 42 -4.65 -12.73 3.17
C GLY A 42 -4.43 -12.16 4.57
N ASP A 43 -4.33 -10.84 4.66
CA ASP A 43 -4.39 -10.10 5.93
C ASP A 43 -5.58 -10.62 6.77
N PRO A 44 -5.40 -10.92 8.08
CA PRO A 44 -6.44 -11.54 8.90
C PRO A 44 -7.76 -10.77 9.04
#